data_AF-A0A2M9TNM2-F1
#
_entry.id   AF-A0A2M9TNM2-F1
#
_cell.length_a   1.000
_cell.length_b   1.000
_cell.length_c   1.000
_cell.angle_alpha   90.00
_cell.angle_beta   90.00
_cell.angle_gamma   90.00
#
_symmetry.space_group_name_H-M   'P 1'
#
loop_
_entity.id
_entity.type
_entity.pdbx_description
1 polymer ?
#
loop_
_entity_poly.entity_id
_entity_poly.type
_entity_poly.pdbx_seq_one_letter_code
_entity_poly.pdbx_strand_id
1 'polypeptide(L)'
;MDKLKKTVKESLENFNKAIPEDLVRKQLEMEGVDLNEQSLSQDKFIKQLTFRLKSKSTVLKNDSMLDKASNYFKDALTKGLDKPIAYMNNLIQTNQLQTQFSRLEKMSEEQIKDIIKDQNLIEIIEMLEKESKGQ
;
A
#
# COMPACT_ATOMS: atom_id res chain seq x y z
N MET A 1 40.21 10.82 31.23
CA MET A 1 39.10 10.70 30.25
C MET A 1 37.72 10.85 30.89
N ASP A 2 37.50 10.33 32.10
CA ASP A 2 36.16 10.34 32.73
C ASP A 2 35.66 11.73 33.16
N LYS A 3 36.56 12.62 33.59
CA LYS A 3 36.20 14.00 33.96
C LYS A 3 35.68 14.80 32.75
N LEU A 4 36.32 14.65 31.59
CA LEU A 4 35.91 15.32 30.35
C LEU A 4 34.54 14.81 29.86
N LYS A 5 34.32 13.49 29.88
CA LYS A 5 33.04 12.89 29.53
C LYS A 5 31.92 13.35 30.46
N LYS A 6 32.20 13.43 31.77
CA LYS A 6 31.25 13.93 32.78
C LYS A 6 30.89 15.40 32.53
N THR A 7 31.89 16.27 32.33
CA THR A 7 31.66 17.70 32.06
C THR A 7 30.90 17.94 30.76
N VAL A 8 31.19 17.19 29.70
CA VAL A 8 30.45 17.28 28.42
C VAL A 8 28.99 16.84 28.61
N LYS A 9 28.74 15.77 29.37
CA LYS A 9 27.38 15.30 29.68
C LYS A 9 26.60 16.31 30.51
N GLU A 10 27.19 16.86 31.56
CA GLU A 10 26.58 17.89 32.40
C GLU A 10 26.27 19.17 31.61
N SER A 11 27.16 19.57 30.70
CA SER A 11 26.94 20.75 29.87
C SER A 11 25.82 20.55 28.84
N LEU A 12 25.70 19.36 28.25
CA LEU A 12 24.61 18.99 27.35
C LEU A 12 23.26 18.91 28.09
N GLU A 13 23.25 18.33 29.29
CA GLU A 13 22.06 18.30 30.15
C GLU A 13 21.64 19.71 30.58
N ASN A 14 22.60 20.59 30.87
CA ASN A 14 22.31 21.98 31.21
C ASN A 14 21.81 22.78 30.02
N PHE A 15 22.37 22.58 28.81
CA PHE A 15 21.89 23.23 27.59
C PHE A 15 20.44 22.82 27.26
N ASN A 16 20.13 21.53 27.35
CA ASN A 16 18.77 21.03 27.16
C ASN A 16 17.78 21.53 28.23
N LYS A 17 18.27 21.97 29.39
CA LYS A 17 17.48 22.61 30.45
C LYS A 17 17.48 24.16 30.37
N ALA A 18 18.42 24.75 29.64
CA ALA A 18 18.71 26.19 29.70
C ALA A 18 17.70 27.06 28.95
N ILE A 19 17.03 26.51 27.94
CA ILE A 19 15.94 27.21 27.27
C ILE A 19 14.69 26.33 27.38
N PRO A 20 13.83 26.58 28.39
CA PRO A 20 12.57 25.88 28.51
C PRO A 20 11.77 26.06 27.20
N GLU A 21 11.22 24.97 26.67
CA GLU A 21 10.35 25.00 25.49
C GLU A 21 9.23 26.06 25.64
N ASP A 22 8.72 26.21 26.87
CA ASP A 22 7.71 27.21 27.23
C ASP A 22 8.20 28.66 27.10
N LEU A 23 9.49 28.92 27.31
CA LEU A 23 10.09 30.24 27.14
C LEU A 23 10.16 30.60 25.65
N VAL A 24 10.55 29.64 24.81
CA VAL A 24 10.58 29.79 23.34
C VAL A 24 9.18 30.00 22.80
N ARG A 25 8.19 29.20 23.26
CA ARG A 25 6.79 29.35 22.86
C ARG A 25 6.26 30.74 23.18
N LYS A 26 6.43 31.20 24.42
CA LYS A 26 6.00 32.55 24.84
C LYS A 26 6.65 33.65 24.03
N GLN A 27 7.94 33.51 23.70
CA GLN A 27 8.65 34.50 22.89
C GLN A 27 8.08 34.55 21.45
N LEU A 28 7.76 33.41 20.85
CA LEU A 28 7.15 33.35 19.52
C LEU A 28 5.71 33.89 19.51
N GLU A 29 4.91 33.57 20.53
CA GLU A 29 3.57 34.13 20.72
C GLU A 29 3.61 35.66 20.89
N MET A 30 4.61 36.17 21.64
CA MET A 30 4.83 37.61 21.81
C MET A 30 5.19 38.33 20.50
N GLU A 31 5.89 37.65 19.59
CA GLU A 31 6.19 38.15 18.24
C GLU A 31 4.99 37.98 17.27
N GLY A 32 3.84 37.53 17.77
CA GLY A 32 2.58 37.43 17.01
C GLY A 32 2.37 36.10 16.28
N VAL A 33 3.15 35.06 16.60
CA VAL A 33 2.96 33.72 16.02
C VAL A 33 1.85 32.98 16.77
N ASP A 34 0.78 32.62 16.07
CA ASP A 34 -0.24 31.70 16.60
C ASP A 34 0.27 30.25 16.50
N LEU A 35 0.89 29.78 17.58
CA LEU A 35 1.42 28.43 17.68
C LEU A 35 0.33 27.36 17.66
N ASN A 36 -0.90 27.68 18.05
CA ASN A 36 -2.02 26.75 17.99
C ASN A 36 -2.49 26.56 16.55
N GLU A 37 -2.64 27.65 15.79
CA GLU A 37 -2.94 27.58 14.36
C GLU A 37 -1.83 26.84 13.59
N GLN A 38 -0.57 27.11 13.93
CA GLN A 38 0.55 26.45 13.28
C GLN A 38 0.63 24.95 13.65
N SER A 39 0.33 24.58 14.89
CA SER A 39 0.18 23.18 15.31
C SER A 39 -0.95 22.49 14.55
N LEU A 40 -2.12 23.13 14.44
CA LEU A 40 -3.26 22.60 13.69
C LEU A 40 -2.95 22.41 12.20
N SER A 41 -2.21 23.36 11.60
CA SER A 41 -1.76 23.28 10.21
C SER A 41 -0.79 22.12 9.99
N GLN A 42 0.17 21.93 10.89
CA GLN A 42 1.09 20.79 10.88
C GLN A 42 0.35 19.46 11.03
N ASP A 43 -0.57 19.35 11.98
CA ASP A 43 -1.38 18.15 12.18
C ASP A 43 -2.21 17.81 10.93
N LYS A 44 -2.82 18.82 10.31
CA LYS A 44 -3.57 18.66 9.07
C LYS A 44 -2.68 18.17 7.93
N PHE A 45 -1.49 18.75 7.78
CA PHE A 45 -0.52 18.33 6.77
C PHE A 45 -0.05 16.88 6.98
N ILE A 46 0.31 16.52 8.21
CA ILE A 46 0.71 15.15 8.57
C ILE A 46 -0.41 14.17 8.24
N LYS A 47 -1.66 14.45 8.66
CA LYS A 47 -2.82 13.59 8.35
C LYS A 47 -3.01 13.38 6.84
N GLN A 48 -2.90 14.45 6.04
CA GLN A 48 -3.02 14.36 4.59
C GLN A 48 -1.88 13.54 3.97
N LEU A 49 -0.65 13.76 4.42
CA LEU A 49 0.52 13.02 3.93
C LEU A 49 0.40 11.52 4.28
N THR A 50 0.05 11.19 5.52
CA THR A 50 -0.17 9.81 5.97
C THR A 50 -1.28 9.14 5.15
N PHE A 51 -2.40 9.83 4.91
CA PHE A 51 -3.48 9.31 4.08
C PHE A 51 -2.99 9.00 2.65
N ARG A 52 -2.32 9.95 2.00
CA ARG A 52 -1.77 9.76 0.64
C ARG A 52 -0.78 8.61 0.55
N LEU A 53 0.12 8.49 1.54
CA LEU A 53 1.08 7.38 1.61
C LEU A 53 0.38 6.04 1.79
N LYS A 54 -0.64 5.98 2.66
CA LYS A 54 -1.43 4.77 2.87
C LYS A 54 -2.18 4.37 1.60
N SER A 55 -2.87 5.31 0.94
CA SER A 55 -3.55 5.08 -0.33
C SER A 55 -2.59 4.58 -1.41
N LYS A 56 -1.42 5.21 -1.56
CA LYS A 56 -0.40 4.78 -2.52
C LYS A 56 0.11 3.37 -2.21
N SER A 57 0.37 3.06 -0.94
CA SER A 57 0.77 1.71 -0.51
C SER A 57 -0.31 0.68 -0.80
N THR A 58 -1.59 1.02 -0.58
CA THR A 58 -2.72 0.16 -0.90
C THR A 58 -2.81 -0.10 -2.40
N VAL A 59 -2.69 0.93 -3.24
CA VAL A 59 -2.69 0.78 -4.71
C VAL A 59 -1.55 -0.13 -5.15
N LEU A 60 -0.31 0.14 -4.70
CA LEU A 60 0.84 -0.71 -5.05
C LEU A 60 0.67 -2.17 -4.61
N LYS A 61 0.07 -2.41 -3.44
CA LYS A 61 -0.25 -3.76 -2.98
C LYS A 61 -1.31 -4.42 -3.85
N ASN A 62 -2.35 -3.68 -4.23
CA ASN A 62 -3.41 -4.16 -5.11
C ASN A 62 -2.86 -4.50 -6.49
N ASP A 63 -2.06 -3.62 -7.09
CA ASP A 63 -1.41 -3.84 -8.38
C ASP A 63 -0.51 -5.08 -8.33
N SER A 64 0.30 -5.21 -7.27
CA SER A 64 1.13 -6.40 -7.08
C SER A 64 0.33 -7.69 -6.90
N MET A 65 -0.83 -7.63 -6.22
CA MET A 65 -1.74 -8.77 -6.12
C MET A 65 -2.37 -9.10 -7.46
N LEU A 66 -2.76 -8.09 -8.23
CA LEU A 66 -3.37 -8.23 -9.55
C LEU A 66 -2.37 -8.85 -10.54
N ASP A 67 -1.11 -8.43 -10.51
CA ASP A 67 -0.01 -9.02 -11.27
C ASP A 67 0.19 -10.51 -10.92
N LYS A 68 0.22 -10.85 -9.63
CA LYS A 68 0.37 -12.24 -9.20
C LYS A 68 -0.82 -13.09 -9.65
N ALA A 69 -2.03 -12.61 -9.40
CA ALA A 69 -3.25 -13.31 -9.77
C ALA A 69 -3.34 -13.52 -11.29
N SER A 70 -3.01 -12.51 -12.11
CA SER A 70 -3.01 -12.64 -13.56
C SER A 70 -2.00 -13.64 -14.07
N ASN A 71 -0.80 -13.67 -13.47
CA ASN A 71 0.26 -14.59 -13.84
C ASN A 71 -0.13 -16.04 -13.51
N TYR A 72 -0.69 -16.26 -12.33
CA TYR A 72 -1.15 -17.59 -11.91
C TYR A 72 -2.33 -18.06 -12.76
N PHE A 73 -3.26 -17.16 -13.10
CA PHE A 73 -4.36 -17.47 -14.00
C PHE A 73 -3.86 -17.86 -15.39
N LYS A 74 -2.94 -17.08 -15.95
CA LYS A 74 -2.38 -17.36 -17.28
C LYS A 74 -1.71 -18.73 -17.34
N ASP A 75 -0.91 -19.05 -16.32
CA ASP A 75 -0.28 -20.36 -16.19
C ASP A 75 -1.32 -21.48 -16.10
N ALA A 76 -2.32 -21.33 -15.23
CA ALA A 76 -3.41 -22.30 -15.07
C ALA A 76 -4.24 -22.50 -16.34
N LEU A 77 -4.57 -21.42 -17.07
CA LEU A 77 -5.29 -21.47 -18.33
C LEU A 77 -4.46 -22.16 -19.42
N THR A 78 -3.15 -21.88 -19.46
CA THR A 78 -2.21 -22.53 -20.40
C THR A 78 -2.07 -24.03 -20.13
N LYS A 79 -2.08 -24.42 -18.85
CA LYS A 79 -2.06 -25.82 -18.40
C LYS A 79 -3.38 -26.56 -18.60
N GLY A 80 -4.45 -25.86 -18.98
CA GLY A 80 -5.75 -26.48 -19.19
C GLY A 80 -6.46 -26.88 -17.89
N LEU A 81 -6.24 -26.16 -16.78
CA LEU A 81 -6.88 -26.49 -15.50
C LEU A 81 -8.38 -26.20 -15.54
N ASP A 82 -9.20 -27.19 -15.23
CA ASP A 82 -10.67 -27.13 -15.39
C ASP A 82 -11.33 -26.03 -14.56
N LYS A 83 -11.00 -25.92 -13.26
CA LYS A 83 -11.63 -24.92 -12.38
C LYS A 83 -11.26 -23.48 -12.78
N PRO A 84 -9.98 -23.13 -13.03
CA PRO A 84 -9.61 -21.81 -13.53
C PRO A 84 -10.29 -21.46 -14.86
N ILE A 85 -10.41 -22.42 -15.79
CA ILE A 85 -11.13 -22.24 -17.06
C ILE A 85 -12.61 -21.94 -16.81
N ALA A 86 -13.28 -22.75 -15.99
CA ALA A 86 -14.70 -22.57 -15.68
C ALA A 86 -14.97 -21.22 -14.99
N TYR A 87 -14.11 -20.85 -14.05
CA TYR A 87 -14.19 -19.57 -13.35
C TYR A 87 -14.02 -18.38 -14.30
N MET A 88 -13.00 -18.40 -15.16
CA MET A 88 -12.77 -17.33 -16.14
C MET A 88 -13.93 -17.18 -17.12
N ASN A 89 -14.48 -18.31 -17.60
CA ASN A 89 -15.68 -18.29 -18.46
C ASN A 89 -16.89 -17.65 -17.76
N ASN A 90 -17.10 -17.95 -16.49
CA ASN A 90 -18.18 -17.35 -15.70
C ASN A 90 -18.01 -15.83 -15.57
N LEU A 91 -16.79 -15.35 -15.32
CA LEU A 91 -16.52 -13.91 -15.24
C LEU A 91 -16.77 -13.19 -16.57
N ILE A 92 -16.32 -13.77 -17.69
CA ILE A 92 -16.54 -13.21 -19.03
C ILE A 92 -18.04 -13.10 -19.34
N GLN A 93 -18.81 -14.14 -19.01
CA GLN A 93 -20.27 -14.16 -19.21
C GLN A 93 -20.97 -13.13 -18.32
N THR A 94 -20.61 -13.04 -17.05
CA THR A 94 -21.24 -12.15 -16.07
C THR A 94 -20.97 -10.68 -16.40
N ASN A 95 -19.76 -10.34 -16.85
CA ASN A 95 -19.37 -8.97 -17.17
C ASN A 95 -19.83 -8.51 -18.56
N GLN A 96 -20.64 -9.31 -19.28
CA GLN A 96 -21.09 -9.05 -20.65
C GLN A 96 -19.95 -8.60 -21.57
N LEU A 97 -18.73 -9.13 -21.35
CA LEU A 97 -17.58 -8.81 -22.17
C LEU A 97 -17.80 -9.46 -23.54
N GLN A 98 -18.46 -8.73 -24.44
CA GLN A 98 -18.76 -9.12 -25.80
C GLN A 98 -17.48 -9.18 -26.63
N THR A 99 -16.57 -10.11 -26.34
CA THR A 99 -15.40 -10.32 -27.21
C THR A 99 -14.97 -11.78 -27.26
N GLN A 100 -14.53 -12.15 -28.45
CA GLN A 100 -14.18 -13.47 -28.95
C GLN A 100 -12.98 -14.10 -28.23
N PHE A 101 -13.12 -14.51 -26.97
CA PHE A 101 -12.11 -15.35 -26.31
C PHE A 101 -12.25 -16.80 -26.76
N SER A 102 -12.03 -17.04 -28.06
CA SER A 102 -12.10 -18.39 -28.64
C SER A 102 -11.04 -19.34 -28.06
N ARG A 103 -10.04 -18.80 -27.32
CA ARG A 103 -8.94 -19.53 -26.68
C ARG A 103 -8.46 -18.80 -25.41
N LEU A 104 -8.95 -19.20 -24.24
CA LEU A 104 -8.51 -18.64 -22.94
C LEU A 104 -7.00 -18.78 -22.72
N GLU A 105 -6.40 -19.86 -23.21
CA GLU A 105 -4.95 -20.13 -23.19
C GLU A 105 -4.09 -19.07 -23.91
N LYS A 106 -4.69 -18.25 -24.79
CA LYS A 106 -4.00 -17.20 -25.55
C LYS A 106 -4.20 -15.80 -24.98
N MET A 107 -4.90 -15.67 -23.86
CA MET A 107 -5.12 -14.37 -23.24
C MET A 107 -3.81 -13.81 -22.70
N SER A 108 -3.59 -12.53 -22.99
CA SER A 108 -2.50 -11.76 -22.38
C SER A 108 -2.78 -11.51 -20.90
N GLU A 109 -1.73 -11.22 -20.14
CA GLU A 109 -1.86 -10.87 -18.71
C GLU A 109 -2.73 -9.63 -18.52
N GLU A 110 -2.60 -8.61 -19.38
CA GLU A 110 -3.46 -7.41 -19.32
C GLU A 110 -4.94 -7.73 -19.50
N GLN A 111 -5.29 -8.59 -20.46
CA GLN A 111 -6.68 -9.03 -20.65
C GLN A 111 -7.21 -9.78 -19.42
N ILE A 112 -6.39 -10.63 -18.81
CA ILE A 112 -6.76 -11.33 -17.58
C ILE A 112 -6.95 -10.33 -16.44
N LYS A 113 -6.05 -9.35 -16.27
CA LYS A 113 -6.16 -8.30 -15.26
C LYS A 113 -7.45 -7.51 -15.41
N ASP A 114 -7.82 -7.14 -16.64
CA ASP A 114 -9.05 -6.39 -16.89
C ASP A 114 -10.33 -7.14 -16.50
N ILE A 115 -10.30 -8.48 -16.56
CA ILE A 115 -11.43 -9.32 -16.16
C ILE A 115 -11.50 -9.50 -14.64
N ILE A 116 -10.34 -9.64 -13.98
CA ILE A 116 -10.27 -10.00 -12.56
C ILE A 116 -10.08 -8.82 -11.61
N LYS A 117 -9.82 -7.60 -12.10
CA LYS A 117 -9.47 -6.42 -11.27
C LYS A 117 -10.51 -6.05 -10.21
N ASP A 118 -11.78 -6.37 -10.46
CA ASP A 118 -12.89 -6.08 -9.55
C ASP A 118 -13.27 -7.29 -8.67
N GLN A 119 -12.51 -8.39 -8.75
CA GLN A 119 -12.76 -9.63 -8.01
C GLN A 119 -11.89 -9.73 -6.75
N ASN A 120 -12.23 -10.67 -5.86
CA ASN A 120 -11.40 -10.97 -4.70
C ASN A 120 -10.11 -11.70 -5.11
N LEU A 121 -9.02 -10.95 -5.29
CA LEU A 121 -7.72 -11.46 -5.74
C LEU A 121 -7.12 -12.51 -4.80
N ILE A 122 -7.43 -12.46 -3.49
CA ILE A 122 -6.94 -13.44 -2.53
C ILE A 122 -7.59 -14.81 -2.78
N GLU A 123 -8.91 -14.85 -2.92
CA GLU A 123 -9.65 -16.08 -3.22
C GLU A 123 -9.20 -16.70 -4.54
N ILE A 124 -8.95 -15.85 -5.55
CA ILE A 124 -8.39 -16.26 -6.83
C ILE A 124 -7.04 -16.95 -6.65
N ILE A 125 -6.10 -16.31 -5.94
CA ILE A 125 -4.75 -16.86 -5.74
C ILE A 125 -4.84 -18.20 -4.98
N GLU A 126 -5.63 -18.27 -3.91
CA GLU A 126 -5.80 -19.51 -3.15
C GLU A 126 -6.38 -20.65 -3.98
N MET A 127 -7.39 -20.37 -4.81
CA MET A 127 -7.98 -21.34 -5.72
C MET A 127 -6.94 -21.89 -6.70
N LEU A 128 -6.17 -20.99 -7.33
CA LEU A 128 -5.14 -21.34 -8.31
C LEU A 128 -4.01 -22.17 -7.68
N GLU A 129 -3.58 -21.81 -6.47
CA GLU A 129 -2.57 -22.58 -5.72
C GLU A 129 -3.05 -23.98 -5.34
N LYS A 130 -4.32 -24.12 -4.92
CA LYS A 130 -4.90 -25.42 -4.56
C LYS A 130 -4.97 -26.35 -5.77
N GLU A 131 -5.41 -25.83 -6.92
CA GLU A 131 -5.48 -26.59 -8.16
C GLU A 131 -4.10 -26.98 -8.68
N SER A 132 -3.12 -26.05 -8.65
CA SER A 132 -1.75 -26.35 -9.10
C SER A 132 -1.01 -27.35 -8.20
N LYS A 133 -1.38 -27.49 -6.92
CA LYS A 133 -0.78 -28.46 -5.98
C LYS A 133 -1.53 -29.81 -5.96
N GLY A 134 -2.74 -29.86 -6.52
CA GLY A 134 -3.59 -31.04 -6.58
C GLY A 134 -3.37 -31.93 -7.80
N GLN A 135 -2.54 -31.49 -8.75
CA GLN A 135 -2.01 -32.27 -9.88
C GLN A 135 -0.59 -32.75 -9.58
#